data_AF-A0A7I7UF02-F1
#
_entry.id   AF-A0A7I7UF02-F1
#
_cell.length_a   1.000
_cell.length_b   1.000
_cell.length_c   1.000
_cell.angle_alpha   90.00
_cell.angle_beta   90.00
_cell.angle_gamma   90.00
#
_symmetry.space_group_name_H-M   'P 1'
#
loop_
_entity.id
_entity.type
_entity.pdbx_description
1 polymer ?
#
loop_
_entity_poly.entity_id
_entity_poly.type
_entity_poly.pdbx_seq_one_letter_code
_entity_poly.pdbx_strand_id
1 'polypeptide(L)'
;MGQRVTVDARAHAERLTPNVVDALADAQVTFDELDAIVVGCGPGPFTGLRVGMATAAAFGHALGVPVHGVCSLDAIGIETTGEVLVVTDARRREVYWARYRDGVRVAGPAVNAPADVSGAAEALAEPPRYPTPTGLVRAVADWSAEPAPLVPLYLRRPDAKPPAGAR
;
A
#
# COMPACT_ATOMS: atom_id res chain seq x y z
N MET A 1 19.59 -2.57 -9.73
CA MET A 1 18.28 -2.54 -9.04
C MET A 1 18.43 -3.30 -7.73
N GLY A 2 18.30 -2.63 -6.59
CA GLY A 2 18.32 -3.26 -5.27
C GLY A 2 16.89 -3.41 -4.73
N GLN A 3 16.58 -4.54 -4.11
CA GLN A 3 15.28 -4.79 -3.49
C GLN A 3 15.44 -5.62 -2.22
N ARG A 4 14.80 -5.20 -1.13
CA ARG A 4 14.67 -5.96 0.11
C ARG A 4 13.20 -6.08 0.51
N VAL A 5 12.76 -7.31 0.76
CA VAL A 5 11.39 -7.61 1.23
C VAL A 5 11.47 -8.51 2.44
N THR A 6 10.85 -8.11 3.53
CA THR A 6 10.72 -8.92 4.75
C THR A 6 9.25 -9.18 5.01
N VAL A 7 8.87 -10.46 5.04
CA VAL A 7 7.51 -10.89 5.37
C VAL A 7 7.45 -11.25 6.86
N ASP A 8 7.40 -10.22 7.70
CA ASP A 8 7.21 -10.36 9.14
C ASP A 8 6.33 -9.23 9.69
N ALA A 9 5.14 -9.59 10.17
CA ALA A 9 4.13 -8.66 10.65
C ALA A 9 4.54 -7.89 11.93
N ARG A 10 5.58 -8.34 12.65
CA ARG A 10 6.04 -7.74 13.90
C ARG A 10 7.29 -6.89 13.73
N ALA A 11 8.03 -7.09 12.64
CA ALA A 11 9.33 -6.45 12.44
C ALA A 11 9.26 -5.16 11.59
N HIS A 12 8.07 -4.65 11.26
CA HIS A 12 7.92 -3.52 10.34
C HIS A 12 8.70 -2.27 10.75
N ALA A 13 8.72 -1.91 12.03
CA ALA A 13 9.47 -0.74 12.50
C ALA A 13 10.98 -0.98 12.52
N GLU A 14 11.41 -2.18 12.91
CA GLU A 14 12.82 -2.52 13.10
C GLU A 14 13.54 -2.83 11.77
N ARG A 15 12.83 -3.35 10.77
CA ARG A 15 13.41 -3.80 9.49
C ARG A 15 13.28 -2.80 8.36
N LEU A 16 12.38 -1.81 8.45
CA LEU A 16 12.15 -0.89 7.33
C LEU A 16 13.41 -0.09 6.97
N THR A 17 14.00 0.62 7.95
CA THR A 17 15.21 1.41 7.69
C THR A 17 16.41 0.55 7.28
N PRO A 18 16.73 -0.57 7.96
CA PRO A 18 17.79 -1.47 7.49
C PRO A 18 17.56 -1.98 6.06
N ASN A 19 16.33 -2.36 5.70
CA ASN A 19 16.02 -2.82 4.35
C ASN A 19 16.25 -1.73 3.31
N VAL A 20 15.95 -0.47 3.62
CA VAL A 20 16.23 0.67 2.72
C VAL A 20 17.74 0.83 2.53
N VAL A 21 18.52 0.84 3.62
CA VAL A 21 19.99 0.96 3.55
C VAL A 21 20.60 -0.17 2.73
N ASP A 22 20.19 -1.41 2.98
CA ASP A 22 20.69 -2.57 2.26
C ASP A 22 20.29 -2.55 0.78
N ALA A 23 19.07 -2.09 0.46
CA ALA A 23 18.62 -1.98 -0.93
C ALA A 23 19.38 -0.90 -1.71
N LEU A 24 19.69 0.23 -1.08
CA LEU A 24 20.54 1.27 -1.65
C LEU A 24 21.97 0.77 -1.87
N ALA A 25 22.53 0.06 -0.89
CA ALA A 25 23.84 -0.55 -1.01
C ALA A 25 23.91 -1.58 -2.17
N ASP A 26 22.92 -2.46 -2.28
CA ASP A 26 22.81 -3.40 -3.41
C ASP A 26 22.69 -2.69 -4.76
N ALA A 27 22.05 -1.51 -4.78
CA ALA A 27 21.93 -0.69 -5.98
C ALA A 27 23.17 0.17 -6.27
N GLN A 28 24.11 0.25 -5.33
CA GLN A 28 25.25 1.17 -5.35
C GLN A 28 24.83 2.64 -5.48
N VAL A 29 23.74 3.00 -4.78
CA VAL A 29 23.14 4.34 -4.78
C VAL A 29 23.15 4.89 -3.36
N THR A 30 23.34 6.19 -3.19
CA THR A 30 23.25 6.88 -1.90
C THR A 30 21.89 7.56 -1.73
N PHE A 31 21.56 7.98 -0.50
CA PHE A 31 20.27 8.62 -0.23
C PHE A 31 20.08 9.95 -0.97
N ASP A 32 21.16 10.70 -1.20
CA ASP A 32 21.16 11.98 -1.92
C ASP A 32 20.97 11.84 -3.44
N GLU A 33 21.09 10.62 -3.98
CA GLU A 33 20.81 10.29 -5.39
C GLU A 33 19.35 9.90 -5.63
N LEU A 34 18.50 9.90 -4.59
CA LEU A 34 17.09 9.58 -4.74
C LEU A 34 16.33 10.80 -5.25
N ASP A 35 15.58 10.63 -6.35
CA ASP A 35 14.74 11.71 -6.90
C ASP A 35 13.36 11.82 -6.22
N ALA A 36 12.87 10.73 -5.63
CA ALA A 36 11.53 10.63 -5.07
C ALA A 36 11.39 9.42 -4.15
N ILE A 37 10.31 9.40 -3.35
CA ILE A 37 9.93 8.29 -2.47
C ILE A 37 8.52 7.85 -2.81
N VAL A 38 8.27 6.54 -2.83
CA VAL A 38 6.92 5.98 -3.01
C VAL A 38 6.52 5.18 -1.77
N VAL A 39 5.30 5.36 -1.31
CA VAL A 39 4.76 4.65 -0.16
C VAL A 39 3.35 4.15 -0.40
N GLY A 40 3.07 2.92 0.03
CA GLY A 40 1.71 2.39 0.03
C GLY A 40 0.86 3.09 1.09
N CYS A 41 -0.26 3.68 0.67
CA CYS A 41 -1.25 4.33 1.53
C CYS A 41 -2.41 3.40 1.94
N GLY A 42 -2.30 2.09 1.68
CA GLY A 42 -3.33 1.10 1.95
C GLY A 42 -4.27 0.89 0.75
N PRO A 43 -5.38 0.16 0.91
CA PRO A 43 -5.88 -0.41 2.16
C PRO A 43 -4.99 -1.55 2.70
N GLY A 44 -4.92 -1.67 4.02
CA GLY A 44 -4.08 -2.66 4.69
C GLY A 44 -4.04 -2.52 6.22
N PRO A 45 -3.22 -3.31 6.92
CA PRO A 45 -3.09 -3.26 8.38
C PRO A 45 -2.65 -1.88 8.88
N PHE A 46 -3.37 -1.37 9.87
CA PHE A 46 -3.25 0.00 10.40
C PHE A 46 -1.85 0.36 10.94
N THR A 47 -1.20 -0.58 11.63
CA THR A 47 0.10 -0.35 12.28
C THR A 47 1.24 -0.23 11.26
N GLY A 48 1.32 -1.16 10.31
CA GLY A 48 2.32 -1.11 9.23
C GLY A 48 2.17 0.12 8.34
N LEU A 49 0.92 0.52 8.07
CA LEU A 49 0.62 1.67 7.22
C LEU A 49 1.14 2.99 7.80
N ARG A 50 0.87 3.25 9.08
CA ARG A 50 1.31 4.48 9.75
C ARG A 50 2.82 4.58 9.86
N VAL A 51 3.48 3.46 10.19
CA VAL A 51 4.95 3.41 10.27
C VAL A 51 5.54 3.71 8.89
N GLY A 52 5.10 3.02 7.85
CA GLY A 52 5.61 3.24 6.48
C GLY A 52 5.41 4.68 5.99
N MET A 53 4.21 5.24 6.15
CA MET A 53 3.92 6.62 5.73
C MET A 53 4.72 7.65 6.52
N ALA A 54 4.87 7.48 7.83
CA ALA A 54 5.67 8.39 8.66
C ALA A 54 7.16 8.33 8.29
N THR A 55 7.70 7.12 8.07
CA THR A 55 9.08 6.95 7.60
C THR A 55 9.30 7.57 6.23
N ALA A 56 8.39 7.36 5.28
CA ALA A 56 8.48 7.95 3.94
C ALA A 56 8.42 9.48 3.99
N ALA A 57 7.52 10.06 4.79
CA ALA A 57 7.43 11.50 4.99
C ALA A 57 8.71 12.07 5.61
N ALA A 58 9.30 11.38 6.60
CA ALA A 58 10.54 11.79 7.24
C ALA A 58 11.72 11.79 6.26
N PHE A 59 11.87 10.74 5.44
CA PHE A 59 12.89 10.70 4.40
C PHE A 59 12.67 11.78 3.34
N GLY A 60 11.44 11.97 2.86
CA GLY A 60 11.14 12.99 1.86
C GLY A 60 11.47 14.39 2.36
N HIS A 61 11.15 14.67 3.63
CA HIS A 61 11.51 15.92 4.28
C HIS A 61 13.03 16.10 4.42
N ALA A 62 13.75 15.06 4.87
CA ALA A 62 15.18 15.11 5.08
C ALA A 62 15.99 15.26 3.78
N LEU A 63 15.52 14.65 2.69
CA LEU A 63 16.17 14.65 1.38
C LEU A 63 15.70 15.79 0.48
N GLY A 64 14.58 16.44 0.81
CA GLY A 64 13.98 17.48 -0.02
C GLY A 64 13.33 16.96 -1.31
N VAL A 65 12.79 15.73 -1.28
CA VAL A 65 12.27 15.03 -2.46
C VAL A 65 10.78 14.72 -2.33
N PRO A 66 10.02 14.67 -3.44
CA PRO A 66 8.60 14.34 -3.43
C PRO A 66 8.31 12.95 -2.86
N VAL A 67 7.19 12.82 -2.14
CA VAL A 67 6.71 11.55 -1.59
C VAL A 67 5.35 11.19 -2.19
N HIS A 68 5.32 10.19 -3.07
CA HIS A 68 4.11 9.72 -3.75
C HIS A 68 3.42 8.63 -2.93
N GLY A 69 2.20 8.91 -2.49
CA GLY A 69 1.30 7.92 -1.89
C GLY A 69 0.55 7.13 -2.96
N VAL A 70 0.55 5.81 -2.87
CA VAL A 70 -0.15 4.93 -3.84
C VAL A 70 -1.08 3.93 -3.14
N CYS A 71 -2.17 3.55 -3.81
CA CYS A 71 -3.03 2.48 -3.31
C CYS A 71 -2.29 1.14 -3.37
N SER A 72 -2.26 0.40 -2.27
CA SER A 72 -1.65 -0.92 -2.17
C SER A 72 -2.31 -1.94 -3.10
N LEU A 73 -3.62 -1.84 -3.35
CA LEU A 73 -4.27 -2.71 -4.33
C LEU A 73 -3.83 -2.36 -5.76
N ASP A 74 -3.56 -1.10 -6.07
CA ASP A 74 -3.10 -0.69 -7.41
C ASP A 74 -1.71 -1.23 -7.69
N ALA A 75 -0.85 -1.25 -6.67
CA ALA A 75 0.48 -1.84 -6.76
C ALA A 75 0.45 -3.36 -7.05
N ILE A 76 -0.63 -4.06 -6.69
CA ILE A 76 -0.85 -5.45 -7.10
C ILE A 76 -1.47 -5.50 -8.50
N GLY A 77 -2.51 -4.68 -8.71
CA GLY A 77 -3.32 -4.68 -9.93
C GLY A 77 -2.51 -4.32 -11.17
N ILE A 78 -1.58 -3.37 -11.08
CA ILE A 78 -0.74 -2.89 -12.19
C ILE A 78 0.16 -3.97 -12.80
N GLU A 79 0.37 -5.08 -12.07
CA GLU A 79 1.15 -6.25 -12.50
C GLU A 79 0.29 -7.34 -13.15
N THR A 80 -1.01 -7.07 -13.35
CA THR A 80 -1.97 -8.04 -13.90
C THR A 80 -2.37 -7.72 -15.34
N THR A 81 -2.80 -8.75 -16.07
CA THR A 81 -3.34 -8.66 -17.43
C THR A 81 -4.73 -9.26 -17.49
N GLY A 82 -5.55 -8.83 -18.45
CA GLY A 82 -6.95 -9.22 -18.54
C GLY A 82 -7.81 -8.68 -17.39
N GLU A 83 -8.96 -9.30 -17.14
CA GLU A 83 -9.86 -8.92 -16.05
C GLU A 83 -9.47 -9.63 -14.76
N VAL A 84 -9.07 -8.86 -13.74
CA VAL A 84 -8.61 -9.41 -12.47
C VAL A 84 -9.30 -8.73 -11.30
N LEU A 85 -9.78 -9.53 -10.35
CA LEU A 85 -10.22 -9.07 -9.04
C LEU A 85 -9.06 -9.28 -8.05
N VAL A 86 -8.56 -8.18 -7.48
CA VAL A 86 -7.60 -8.25 -6.36
C VAL A 86 -8.40 -8.17 -5.07
N VAL A 87 -8.16 -9.13 -4.16
CA VAL A 87 -8.82 -9.23 -2.85
C VAL A 87 -7.77 -9.40 -1.76
N THR A 88 -7.88 -8.66 -0.67
CA THR A 88 -7.06 -8.85 0.55
C THR A 88 -7.93 -8.85 1.80
N ASP A 89 -7.50 -9.54 2.85
CA ASP A 89 -8.25 -9.64 4.12
C ASP A 89 -8.34 -8.27 4.82
N ALA A 90 -9.57 -7.74 4.99
CA ALA A 90 -9.83 -6.50 5.73
C ALA A 90 -10.11 -6.72 7.22
N ARG A 91 -9.93 -7.96 7.71
CA ARG A 91 -10.38 -8.47 9.01
C ARG A 91 -11.90 -8.34 9.18
N ARG A 92 -12.41 -8.80 10.32
CA ARG A 92 -13.84 -8.68 10.70
C ARG A 92 -14.83 -9.24 9.67
N ARG A 93 -14.43 -10.30 8.95
CA ARG A 93 -15.24 -10.95 7.90
C ARG A 93 -15.52 -10.03 6.70
N GLU A 94 -14.64 -9.07 6.43
CA GLU A 94 -14.66 -8.20 5.25
C GLU A 94 -13.41 -8.41 4.40
N VAL A 95 -13.48 -7.95 3.16
CA VAL A 95 -12.35 -7.91 2.23
C VAL A 95 -12.16 -6.53 1.66
N TYR A 96 -10.90 -6.14 1.49
CA TYR A 96 -10.54 -5.03 0.60
C TYR A 96 -10.46 -5.57 -0.80
N TRP A 97 -11.06 -4.86 -1.76
CA TRP A 97 -11.09 -5.32 -3.13
C TRP A 97 -11.01 -4.17 -4.14
N ALA A 98 -10.49 -4.50 -5.32
CA ALA A 98 -10.52 -3.65 -6.50
C ALA A 98 -10.51 -4.53 -7.76
N ARG A 99 -11.14 -4.05 -8.83
CA ARG A 99 -11.12 -4.72 -10.15
C ARG A 99 -10.18 -3.99 -11.08
N TYR A 100 -9.45 -4.77 -11.87
CA TYR A 100 -8.50 -4.28 -12.86
C TYR A 100 -8.83 -4.87 -14.22
N ARG A 101 -8.55 -4.09 -15.26
CA ARG A 101 -8.46 -4.55 -16.64
C ARG A 101 -7.11 -4.12 -17.19
N ASP A 102 -6.27 -5.09 -17.55
CA ASP A 102 -4.93 -4.83 -18.10
C ASP A 102 -4.10 -3.86 -17.24
N GLY A 103 -4.11 -4.09 -15.93
CA GLY A 103 -3.38 -3.29 -14.97
C GLY A 103 -4.06 -2.00 -14.53
N VAL A 104 -5.15 -1.59 -15.19
CA VAL A 104 -5.88 -0.35 -14.89
C VAL A 104 -7.07 -0.62 -13.99
N ARG A 105 -7.18 0.10 -12.87
CA ARG A 105 -8.30 -0.04 -11.95
C ARG A 105 -9.61 0.42 -12.61
N VAL A 106 -10.61 -0.44 -12.65
CA VAL A 106 -11.94 -0.17 -13.21
C VAL A 106 -13.05 -0.11 -12.15
N ALA A 107 -12.83 -0.64 -10.94
CA ALA A 107 -13.74 -0.49 -9.81
C ALA A 107 -13.00 -0.62 -8.47
N GLY A 108 -13.55 -0.01 -7.41
CA GLY A 108 -12.89 0.10 -6.11
C GLY A 108 -11.80 1.21 -6.09
N PRO A 109 -10.90 1.21 -5.09
CA PRO A 109 -10.81 0.26 -3.99
C PRO A 109 -11.97 0.42 -3.01
N ALA A 110 -12.48 -0.70 -2.48
CA ALA A 110 -13.61 -0.72 -1.55
C ALA A 110 -13.45 -1.81 -0.49
N VAL A 111 -14.31 -1.75 0.54
CA VAL A 111 -14.40 -2.77 1.60
C VAL A 111 -15.84 -3.26 1.70
N ASN A 112 -16.03 -4.58 1.65
CA ASN A 112 -17.35 -5.22 1.69
C ASN A 112 -17.24 -6.61 2.34
N ALA A 113 -18.37 -7.23 2.70
CA ALA A 113 -18.38 -8.66 3.02
C ALA A 113 -18.03 -9.47 1.76
N PRO A 114 -17.31 -10.61 1.87
CA PRO A 114 -16.96 -11.44 0.72
C PRO A 114 -18.17 -11.86 -0.13
N ALA A 115 -19.32 -12.11 0.50
CA ALA A 115 -20.55 -12.50 -0.18
C ALA A 115 -21.12 -11.39 -1.09
N ASP A 116 -20.78 -10.12 -0.83
CA ASP A 116 -21.23 -8.97 -1.61
C ASP A 116 -20.30 -8.66 -2.80
N VAL A 117 -19.20 -9.40 -2.95
CA VAL A 117 -18.19 -9.17 -3.99
C VAL A 117 -18.12 -10.40 -4.89
N SER A 118 -18.70 -10.29 -6.09
CA SER A 118 -18.67 -11.37 -7.09
C SER A 118 -17.22 -11.80 -7.40
N GLY A 119 -16.91 -13.09 -7.24
CA GLY A 119 -15.57 -13.64 -7.47
C GLY A 119 -14.64 -13.59 -6.25
N ALA A 120 -15.08 -13.06 -5.10
CA ALA A 120 -14.21 -12.94 -3.93
C ALA A 120 -13.90 -14.28 -3.26
N ALA A 121 -14.80 -15.25 -3.30
CA ALA A 121 -14.56 -16.57 -2.72
C ALA A 121 -13.42 -17.30 -3.46
N GLU A 122 -13.45 -17.22 -4.79
CA GLU A 122 -12.43 -17.76 -5.69
C GLU A 122 -11.10 -17.04 -5.48
N ALA A 123 -11.12 -15.70 -5.44
CA ALA A 123 -9.91 -14.91 -5.20
C ALA A 123 -9.28 -15.16 -3.81
N LEU A 124 -10.09 -15.47 -2.79
CA LEU A 124 -9.61 -15.83 -1.45
C LEU A 124 -9.09 -17.26 -1.35
N ALA A 125 -9.45 -18.14 -2.29
CA ALA A 125 -8.92 -19.49 -2.36
C ALA A 125 -7.49 -19.53 -2.94
N GLU A 126 -7.12 -18.51 -3.71
CA GLU A 126 -5.77 -18.32 -4.21
C GLU A 126 -4.81 -17.80 -3.13
N PRO A 127 -3.50 -18.07 -3.23
CA PRO A 127 -2.50 -17.50 -2.33
C PRO A 127 -2.58 -15.97 -2.29
N PRO A 128 -2.44 -15.34 -1.11
CA PRO A 128 -2.53 -13.89 -0.99
C PRO A 128 -1.42 -13.21 -1.79
N ARG A 129 -1.81 -12.23 -2.59
CA ARG A 129 -0.87 -11.34 -3.28
C ARG A 129 -0.57 -10.13 -2.41
N TYR A 130 0.70 -9.77 -2.34
CA TYR A 130 1.17 -8.60 -1.61
C TYR A 130 1.72 -7.57 -2.61
N PRO A 131 1.62 -6.26 -2.31
CA PRO A 131 2.26 -5.24 -3.12
C PRO A 131 3.76 -5.48 -3.21
N THR A 132 4.32 -5.39 -4.42
CA THR A 132 5.76 -5.45 -4.64
C THR A 132 6.36 -4.03 -4.66
N PRO A 133 7.66 -3.86 -4.36
CA PRO A 133 8.32 -2.55 -4.53
C PRO A 133 8.17 -2.00 -5.95
N THR A 134 8.37 -2.85 -6.98
CA THR A 134 8.15 -2.48 -8.38
C THR A 134 6.70 -2.09 -8.65
N GLY A 135 5.73 -2.84 -8.13
CA GLY A 135 4.32 -2.53 -8.25
C GLY A 135 3.95 -1.17 -7.65
N LEU A 136 4.53 -0.81 -6.49
CA LEU A 136 4.34 0.51 -5.88
C LEU A 136 4.85 1.62 -6.80
N VAL A 137 6.07 1.49 -7.33
CA VAL A 137 6.67 2.46 -8.27
C VAL A 137 5.82 2.59 -9.54
N ARG A 138 5.36 1.46 -10.11
CA ARG A 138 4.52 1.45 -11.31
C ARG A 138 3.11 2.01 -11.08
N ALA A 139 2.63 2.04 -9.84
CA ALA A 139 1.32 2.60 -9.49
C ALA A 139 1.32 4.15 -9.40
N VAL A 140 2.49 4.80 -9.49
CA VAL A 140 2.56 6.26 -9.60
C VAL A 140 2.09 6.67 -11.00
N ALA A 141 0.95 7.35 -11.07
CA ALA A 141 0.31 7.71 -12.34
C ALA A 141 1.04 8.85 -13.07
N ASP A 142 1.58 9.81 -12.32
CA ASP A 142 2.28 10.98 -12.85
C ASP A 142 3.41 11.39 -11.91
N TRP A 143 4.65 11.27 -12.37
CA TRP A 143 5.86 11.65 -11.65
C TRP A 143 6.14 13.15 -11.69
N SER A 144 5.50 13.88 -12.61
CA SER A 144 5.66 15.32 -12.77
C SER A 144 4.69 16.13 -11.90
N ALA A 145 3.63 15.49 -11.41
CA ALA A 145 2.65 16.12 -10.53
C ALA A 145 3.18 16.30 -9.11
N GLU A 146 2.83 17.42 -8.47
CA GLU A 146 3.08 17.61 -7.04
C GLU A 146 2.30 16.58 -6.22
N PRO A 147 2.96 15.79 -5.34
CA PRO A 147 2.26 14.75 -4.59
C PRO A 147 1.21 15.31 -3.64
N ALA A 148 0.03 14.70 -3.63
CA ALA A 148 -0.97 14.98 -2.62
C ALA A 148 -0.49 14.57 -1.21
N PRO A 149 -1.05 15.17 -0.14
CA PRO A 149 -0.76 14.74 1.22
C PRO A 149 -0.99 13.24 1.42
N LEU A 150 -0.12 12.60 2.20
CA LEU A 150 -0.24 11.17 2.50
C LEU A 150 -1.47 10.93 3.38
N VAL A 151 -2.55 10.41 2.78
CA VAL A 151 -3.78 10.06 3.47
C VAL A 151 -3.95 8.55 3.51
N PRO A 152 -4.13 7.93 4.69
CA PRO A 152 -4.33 6.50 4.78
C PRO A 152 -5.71 6.11 4.23
N LEU A 153 -5.73 5.13 3.32
CA LEU A 153 -6.94 4.53 2.76
C LEU A 153 -7.53 3.53 3.76
N TYR A 154 -8.16 4.05 4.82
CA TYR A 154 -8.79 3.20 5.82
C TYR A 154 -10.02 2.46 5.29
N LEU A 155 -10.69 3.00 4.25
CA LEU A 155 -11.91 2.51 3.55
C LEU A 155 -13.12 2.15 4.42
N ARG A 156 -12.91 1.81 5.69
CA ARG A 156 -13.88 1.63 6.75
C ARG A 156 -14.12 2.97 7.44
N ARG A 157 -15.37 3.25 7.81
CA ARG A 157 -15.69 4.36 8.72
C ARG A 157 -15.18 4.02 10.13
N PRO A 158 -14.68 4.98 10.93
CA PRO A 158 -14.33 4.71 12.32
C PRO A 158 -15.57 4.22 13.08
N ASP A 159 -15.56 2.98 13.58
CA ASP A 159 -16.65 2.41 14.40
C ASP A 159 -16.73 3.00 15.82
N ALA A 160 -16.18 4.19 16.04
CA ALA A 160 -16.20 4.83 17.35
C ALA A 160 -17.65 5.24 17.67
N LYS A 161 -18.33 4.45 18.52
CA LYS A 161 -19.49 4.96 19.25
C LYS A 161 -18.99 6.11 20.13
N PRO A 162 -19.55 7.32 20.03
CA PRO A 162 -19.28 8.37 21.01
C PRO A 162 -19.55 7.79 22.41
N PRO A 163 -18.71 8.05 23.42
CA PRO A 163 -19.05 7.67 24.78
C PRO A 163 -20.43 8.25 25.08
N ALA A 164 -21.37 7.39 25.50
CA ALA A 164 -22.66 7.84 25.97
C ALA A 164 -22.40 8.84 27.08
N GLY A 165 -22.79 10.10 26.86
CA GLY A 165 -22.48 11.19 27.77
C GLY A 165 -22.78 10.79 29.20
N ALA A 166 -21.78 10.91 30.07
CA ALA A 166 -22.00 10.87 31.50
C ALA A 166 -22.98 12.01 31.82
N ARG A 167 -24.20 11.63 32.18
CA ARG A 167 -25.14 12.52 32.86
C ARG A 167 -24.70 12.70 34.30
#